data_AF-Q55DI2-F1
#
_entry.id   AF-Q55DI2-F1
#
_cell.length_a   1.000
_cell.length_b   1.000
_cell.length_c   1.000
_cell.angle_alpha   90.00
_cell.angle_beta   90.00
_cell.angle_gamma   90.00
#
_symmetry.space_group_name_H-M   'P 1'
#
loop_
_entity.id
_entity.type
_entity.pdbx_description
1 polymer ?
#
loop_
_entity_poly.entity_id
_entity_poly.type
_entity_poly.pdbx_seq_one_letter_code
_entity_poly.pdbx_strand_id
1 'polypeptide(L)'
;MFSSKILGLIAVGAIFIATNPKEKETFANQLQEKTKKESGFIAGWAAKGMALLDLFTIEDHIFFSLAFLNPPPHSTDSVVAIAKVHPCHTYNQSPLVAIGILNNWFFVQDFIRNYLKRI
;
A
#
# COMPACT_ATOMS: atom_id res chain seq x y z
N MET A 1 25.76 -14.95 -27.60
CA MET A 1 26.22 -13.55 -27.40
C MET A 1 25.00 -12.73 -26.99
N PHE A 2 24.76 -12.54 -25.68
CA PHE A 2 23.63 -11.73 -25.24
C PHE A 2 23.89 -10.28 -25.64
N SER A 3 22.96 -9.69 -26.40
CA SER A 3 23.05 -8.28 -26.76
C SER A 3 23.06 -7.44 -25.48
N SER A 4 23.95 -6.46 -25.38
CA SER A 4 24.08 -5.57 -24.22
C SER A 4 22.75 -4.93 -23.79
N LYS A 5 21.81 -4.76 -24.73
CA LYS A 5 20.43 -4.32 -24.47
C LYS A 5 19.63 -5.27 -23.57
N ILE A 6 19.80 -6.58 -23.74
CA ILE A 6 19.11 -7.60 -22.94
C ILE A 6 19.65 -7.59 -21.51
N LEU A 7 20.98 -7.49 -21.34
CA LEU A 7 21.60 -7.36 -20.01
C LEU A 7 21.14 -6.07 -19.31
N GLY A 8 21.01 -4.96 -20.05
CA GLY A 8 20.44 -3.72 -19.53
C GLY A 8 19.00 -3.89 -19.04
N LEU A 9 18.14 -4.55 -19.82
CA LEU A 9 16.75 -4.84 -19.42
C LEU A 9 16.67 -5.74 -18.18
N ILE A 10 17.51 -6.77 -18.10
CA ILE A 10 17.58 -7.67 -16.93
C ILE A 10 18.06 -6.90 -15.70
N ALA A 11 19.07 -6.04 -15.84
CA ALA A 11 19.57 -5.22 -14.74
C ALA A 11 18.49 -4.25 -14.24
N VAL A 12 17.78 -3.57 -15.15
CA VAL A 12 16.65 -2.69 -14.80
C VAL A 12 15.56 -3.49 -14.07
N GLY A 13 15.16 -4.66 -14.59
CA GLY A 13 14.18 -5.52 -13.94
C GLY A 13 14.63 -5.98 -12.55
N ALA A 14 15.90 -6.38 -12.39
CA ALA A 14 16.46 -6.78 -11.11
C ALA A 14 16.49 -5.61 -10.11
N ILE A 15 16.79 -4.39 -10.56
CA ILE A 15 16.73 -3.18 -9.73
C ILE A 15 15.30 -2.95 -9.24
N PHE A 16 14.30 -3.04 -10.11
CA PHE A 16 12.90 -2.91 -9.69
C PHE A 16 12.51 -3.97 -8.65
N ILE A 17 12.82 -5.25 -8.91
CA ILE A 17 12.50 -6.34 -7.98
C ILE A 17 13.19 -6.17 -6.62
N ALA A 18 14.45 -5.74 -6.62
CA ALA A 18 15.24 -5.56 -5.41
C ALA A 18 14.85 -4.31 -4.60
N THR A 19 14.25 -3.31 -5.25
CA THR A 19 13.93 -2.03 -4.61
C THR A 19 12.46 -1.84 -4.33
N ASN A 20 11.55 -2.69 -4.82
CA ASN A 20 10.13 -2.54 -4.50
C ASN A 20 9.89 -2.63 -2.98
N PRO A 21 9.17 -1.67 -2.37
CA PRO A 21 8.94 -1.67 -0.94
C PRO A 21 7.95 -2.78 -0.56
N LYS A 22 8.47 -3.90 -0.04
CA LYS A 22 7.64 -5.03 0.41
C LYS A 22 7.23 -4.93 1.87
N GLU A 23 7.97 -4.14 2.64
CA GLU A 23 7.78 -4.07 4.08
C GLU A 23 6.65 -3.10 4.44
N LYS A 24 5.66 -3.64 5.16
CA LYS A 24 4.57 -2.85 5.76
C LYS A 24 5.09 -1.72 6.64
N GLU A 25 6.24 -1.91 7.28
CA GLU A 25 6.90 -0.87 8.07
C GLU A 25 7.39 0.30 7.21
N THR A 26 7.97 0.05 6.04
CA THR A 26 8.37 1.10 5.09
C THR A 26 7.17 1.93 4.65
N PHE A 27 6.05 1.27 4.32
CA PHE A 27 4.79 1.95 4.02
C PHE A 27 4.31 2.81 5.19
N ALA A 28 4.25 2.24 6.40
CA ALA A 28 3.79 2.92 7.59
C ALA A 28 4.65 4.14 7.96
N ASN A 29 5.96 4.05 7.83
CA ASN A 29 6.90 5.15 8.09
C ASN A 29 6.75 6.28 7.07
N GLN A 30 6.61 5.95 5.78
CA GLN A 30 6.43 6.97 4.76
C GLN A 30 5.05 7.63 4.83
N LEU A 31 4.01 6.86 5.19
CA LEU A 31 2.68 7.39 5.45
C LEU A 31 2.71 8.33 6.66
N GLN A 32 3.41 7.96 7.73
CA GLN A 32 3.63 8.80 8.91
C GLN A 32 4.26 10.14 8.52
N GLU A 33 5.38 10.10 7.79
CA GLU A 33 6.12 11.31 7.43
C GLU A 33 5.30 12.22 6.53
N LYS A 34 4.64 11.64 5.53
CA LYS A 34 3.79 12.37 4.58
C LYS A 34 2.60 13.02 5.29
N THR A 35 1.92 12.27 6.15
CA THR A 35 0.77 12.76 6.92
C THR A 35 1.19 13.80 7.94
N LYS A 36 2.35 13.61 8.60
CA LYS A 36 2.95 14.59 9.51
C LYS A 36 3.19 15.93 8.84
N LYS A 37 3.66 15.93 7.58
CA LYS A 37 3.87 17.15 6.79
C LYS A 37 2.55 17.85 6.41
N GLU A 38 1.47 17.10 6.15
CA GLU A 38 0.21 17.66 5.64
C GLU A 38 -0.87 17.94 6.70
N SER A 39 -0.87 17.18 7.80
CA SER A 39 -1.94 17.19 8.82
C SER A 39 -1.41 17.34 10.25
N GLY A 40 -0.08 17.37 10.44
CA GLY A 40 0.56 17.56 11.74
C GLY A 40 1.00 16.26 12.43
N PHE A 41 1.76 16.42 13.52
CA PHE A 41 2.47 15.32 14.19
C PHE A 41 1.54 14.19 14.67
N ILE A 42 0.39 14.54 15.26
CA ILE A 42 -0.58 13.57 15.81
C ILE A 42 -1.19 12.74 14.68
N ALA A 43 -1.65 13.37 13.61
CA ALA A 43 -2.19 12.69 12.43
C ALA A 43 -1.16 11.75 11.79
N GLY A 44 0.13 12.14 11.78
CA GLY A 44 1.22 11.26 11.35
C GLY A 44 1.28 9.95 12.14
N TRP A 45 1.30 10.04 13.48
CA TRP A 45 1.32 8.86 14.35
C TRP A 45 0.05 8.02 14.23
N ALA A 46 -1.12 8.65 14.13
CA ALA A 46 -2.38 7.95 13.88
C ALA A 46 -2.32 7.17 12.55
N ALA A 47 -1.82 7.78 11.49
CA ALA A 47 -1.65 7.13 10.19
C ALA A 47 -0.69 5.93 10.25
N LYS A 48 0.43 6.06 10.99
CA LYS A 48 1.34 4.93 11.23
C LYS A 48 0.64 3.79 11.98
N GLY A 49 -0.09 4.12 13.05
CA GLY A 49 -0.87 3.14 13.81
C GLY A 49 -1.87 2.42 12.92
N MET A 50 -2.61 3.16 12.09
CA MET A 50 -3.55 2.58 11.14
C MET A 50 -2.84 1.65 10.13
N ALA A 51 -1.70 2.08 9.58
CA ALA A 51 -0.90 1.26 8.69
C ALA A 51 -0.46 -0.06 9.32
N LEU A 52 -0.11 -0.05 10.62
CA LEU A 52 0.33 -1.23 11.35
C LEU A 52 -0.83 -2.16 11.78
N LEU A 53 -2.04 -1.64 11.96
CA LEU A 53 -3.24 -2.38 12.40
C LEU A 53 -4.00 -3.13 11.28
N ASP A 54 -3.36 -3.42 10.15
CA ASP A 54 -3.98 -4.13 9.00
C ASP A 54 -5.17 -3.38 8.37
N LEU A 55 -5.22 -2.04 8.49
CA LEU A 55 -6.15 -1.24 7.70
C LEU A 55 -5.77 -1.14 6.22
N PHE A 56 -4.62 -1.68 5.82
CA PHE A 56 -4.16 -1.65 4.44
C PHE A 56 -3.68 -3.02 3.99
N THR A 57 -4.03 -3.36 2.76
CA THR A 57 -3.45 -4.51 2.06
C THR A 57 -2.42 -4.00 1.07
N ILE A 58 -1.20 -4.55 1.15
CA ILE A 58 -0.12 -4.27 0.22
C ILE A 58 -0.04 -5.45 -0.76
N GLU A 59 -0.24 -5.18 -2.04
CA GLU A 59 -0.03 -6.13 -3.13
C GLU A 59 1.31 -5.85 -3.80
N ASP A 60 2.20 -6.83 -3.80
CA ASP A 60 3.50 -6.73 -4.46
C ASP A 60 3.39 -7.19 -5.93
N HIS A 61 3.75 -6.31 -6.85
CA HIS A 61 3.95 -6.65 -8.26
C HIS A 61 5.42 -6.54 -8.64
N ILE A 62 5.78 -7.11 -9.80
CA ILE A 62 7.17 -7.21 -10.27
C ILE A 62 7.86 -5.83 -10.35
N PHE A 63 7.12 -4.78 -10.70
CA PHE A 63 7.69 -3.43 -10.94
C PHE A 63 7.20 -2.35 -9.97
N PHE A 64 6.20 -2.66 -9.16
CA PHE A 64 5.57 -1.72 -8.23
C PHE A 64 4.82 -2.48 -7.16
N SER A 65 4.51 -1.83 -6.06
CA SER A 65 3.62 -2.35 -5.03
C SER A 65 2.38 -1.45 -4.96
N LEU A 66 1.20 -2.00 -4.68
CA LEU A 66 -0.03 -1.24 -4.51
C LEU A 66 -0.47 -1.35 -3.06
N ALA A 67 -0.93 -0.25 -2.49
CA ALA A 67 -1.56 -0.24 -1.18
C ALA A 67 -3.03 0.13 -1.32
N PHE A 68 -3.90 -0.73 -0.80
CA PHE A 68 -5.34 -0.56 -0.79
C PHE A 68 -5.84 -0.38 0.65
N LEU A 69 -6.81 0.50 0.86
CA LEU A 69 -7.47 0.61 2.17
C LEU A 69 -8.42 -0.58 2.34
N ASN A 70 -8.24 -1.35 3.41
CA ASN A 70 -9.17 -2.41 3.76
C ASN A 70 -10.50 -1.80 4.18
N PRO A 71 -11.64 -2.39 3.77
CA PRO A 71 -12.92 -1.97 4.28
C PRO A 71 -12.91 -2.13 5.82
N PRO A 72 -13.54 -1.21 6.57
CA PRO A 72 -13.68 -1.39 8.00
C PRO A 72 -14.31 -2.77 8.26
N PRO A 73 -13.90 -3.49 9.31
CA PRO A 73 -14.56 -4.72 9.69
C PRO A 73 -16.00 -4.34 10.04
N HIS A 74 -16.91 -4.48 9.09
CA HIS A 74 -18.32 -4.43 9.38
C HIS A 74 -18.56 -5.56 10.37
N SER A 75 -18.84 -5.19 11.61
CA SER A 75 -19.48 -6.04 12.60
C SER A 75 -20.86 -6.39 12.07
N THR A 76 -20.92 -7.24 11.06
CA THR A 76 -22.10 -7.99 10.67
C THR A 76 -21.85 -9.39 11.17
N ASP A 77 -22.47 -9.65 12.32
CA ASP A 77 -22.99 -10.94 12.72
C ASP A 77 -22.94 -12.01 11.60
N SER A 78 -22.11 -13.03 11.85
CA SER A 78 -22.53 -14.44 11.77
C SER A 78 -22.77 -15.13 10.42
N VAL A 79 -22.58 -14.52 9.23
CA VAL A 79 -22.82 -15.26 7.95
C VAL A 79 -21.72 -15.15 6.88
N VAL A 80 -20.75 -14.22 6.99
CA VAL A 80 -19.69 -14.04 5.97
C VAL A 80 -18.35 -14.70 6.36
N ALA A 81 -18.38 -15.72 7.22
CA ALA A 81 -17.22 -16.58 7.46
C ALA A 81 -17.00 -17.63 6.35
N ILE A 82 -17.93 -17.75 5.39
CA ILE A 82 -17.90 -18.78 4.32
C ILE A 82 -17.18 -18.26 3.04
N ALA A 83 -16.86 -16.97 2.94
CA ALA A 83 -16.11 -16.44 1.80
C ALA A 83 -14.59 -16.74 1.84
N LYS A 84 -14.09 -17.37 2.92
CA LYS A 84 -12.67 -17.77 3.07
C LYS A 84 -12.24 -18.98 2.22
N VAL A 85 -13.08 -19.45 1.29
CA VAL A 85 -12.86 -20.68 0.51
C VAL A 85 -12.92 -20.47 -1.02
N HIS A 86 -12.88 -19.21 -1.51
CA HIS A 86 -12.82 -18.94 -2.95
C HIS A 86 -11.90 -17.76 -3.27
N PRO A 87 -10.77 -17.96 -3.99
CA PRO A 87 -10.00 -16.87 -4.56
C PRO A 87 -10.67 -16.47 -5.89
N CYS A 88 -11.82 -15.81 -5.84
CA CYS A 88 -12.41 -15.21 -7.03
C CYS A 88 -13.19 -13.93 -6.71
N HIS A 89 -12.60 -12.80 -7.12
CA HIS A 89 -13.31 -11.64 -7.67
C HIS A 89 -14.68 -11.28 -7.06
N THR A 90 -14.68 -10.71 -5.86
CA THR A 90 -15.68 -9.69 -5.49
C THR A 90 -14.96 -8.39 -5.19
N TYR A 91 -14.73 -7.61 -6.25
CA TYR A 91 -14.33 -6.21 -6.19
C TYR A 91 -15.43 -5.39 -5.49
N ASN A 92 -15.49 -5.44 -4.16
CA ASN A 92 -15.91 -4.26 -3.42
C ASN A 92 -14.68 -3.36 -3.38
N GLN A 93 -14.68 -2.29 -4.17
CA GLN A 93 -13.49 -1.54 -4.56
C GLN A 93 -12.77 -0.92 -3.35
N SER A 94 -11.85 -1.66 -2.73
CA SER A 94 -10.91 -1.10 -1.77
C SER A 94 -10.17 0.06 -2.46
N PRO A 95 -10.29 1.30 -1.97
CA PRO A 95 -9.73 2.43 -2.68
C PRO A 95 -8.20 2.31 -2.66
N LEU A 96 -7.58 2.53 -3.83
CA LEU A 96 -6.13 2.62 -3.95
C LEU A 96 -5.66 3.85 -3.19
N VAL A 97 -4.75 3.67 -2.23
CA VAL A 97 -4.24 4.76 -1.38
C VAL A 97 -2.80 5.13 -1.69
N ALA A 98 -2.00 4.20 -2.22
CA ALA A 98 -0.63 4.48 -2.61
C ALA A 98 -0.07 3.49 -3.63
N ILE A 99 0.95 3.93 -4.36
CA ILE A 99 1.75 3.10 -5.28
C ILE A 99 3.21 3.16 -4.82
N GLY A 100 3.81 2.00 -4.58
CA GLY A 100 5.21 1.82 -4.21
C GLY A 100 6.08 1.57 -5.45
N ILE A 101 7.12 2.37 -5.67
CA ILE A 101 8.11 2.18 -6.73
C ILE A 101 9.48 2.56 -6.17
N LEU A 102 10.52 1.75 -6.40
CA LEU A 102 11.90 2.05 -6.00
C LEU A 102 12.00 2.47 -4.51
N ASN A 103 11.43 1.66 -3.63
CA ASN A 103 11.39 1.83 -2.18
C ASN A 103 10.65 3.08 -1.68
N ASN A 104 9.89 3.74 -2.55
CA ASN A 104 9.14 4.95 -2.23
C ASN A 104 7.65 4.76 -2.50
N TRP A 105 6.82 5.24 -1.59
CA TRP A 105 5.36 5.20 -1.65
C TRP A 105 4.81 6.56 -2.07
N PHE A 106 4.11 6.56 -3.20
CA PHE A 106 3.38 7.69 -3.73
C PHE A 106 1.92 7.60 -3.30
N PHE A 107 1.56 8.38 -2.29
CA PHE A 107 0.21 8.41 -1.74
C PHE A 107 -0.73 9.24 -2.61
N VAL A 108 -1.94 8.74 -2.82
CA VAL A 108 -3.02 9.48 -3.49
C VAL A 108 -3.39 10.67 -2.62
N GLN A 109 -3.28 11.89 -3.16
CA GLN A 109 -3.46 13.13 -2.37
C GLN A 109 -4.83 13.21 -1.69
N ASP A 110 -5.87 12.72 -2.36
CA ASP A 110 -7.23 12.70 -1.84
C ASP A 110 -7.37 11.79 -0.63
N PHE A 111 -6.57 10.72 -0.53
CA PHE A 111 -6.58 9.85 0.64
C PHE A 111 -6.09 10.62 1.89
N ILE A 112 -4.94 11.29 1.80
CA ILE A 112 -4.39 12.05 2.93
C ILE A 112 -5.32 13.19 3.32
N ARG A 113 -5.83 13.95 2.33
CA ARG A 113 -6.70 15.09 2.61
C ARG A 113 -8.06 14.71 3.17
N ASN A 114 -8.68 13.64 2.68
CA ASN A 114 -10.05 13.30 3.08
C ASN A 114 -10.11 12.41 4.32
N TYR A 115 -9.15 11.48 4.49
CA TYR A 115 -9.16 10.55 5.61
C TYR A 115 -8.32 11.03 6.79
N LEU A 116 -7.14 11.60 6.54
CA LEU A 116 -6.19 11.88 7.62
C LEU A 116 -6.30 13.28 8.20
N LYS A 117 -6.75 14.28 7.43
CA LYS A 117 -7.05 15.63 7.98
C LYS A 117 -8.28 15.67 8.88
N ARG A 118 -9.11 14.63 8.88
CA ARG A 118 -10.30 14.53 9.75
C ARG A 118 -9.97 13.96 11.14
N ILE A 119 -8.73 13.54 11.36
CA ILE A 119 -8.19 13.03 12.63
C ILE A 119 -7.48 14.16 13.36
#